data_AF-A0A1Y4NCP6-F1
#
_entry.id   AF-A0A1Y4NCP6-F1
#
_cell.length_a   1.000
_cell.length_b   1.000
_cell.length_c   1.000
_cell.angle_alpha   90.00
_cell.angle_beta   90.00
_cell.angle_gamma   90.00
#
_symmetry.space_group_name_H-M   'P 1'
#
loop_
_entity.id
_entity.type
_entity.pdbx_description
1 polymer ?
#
loop_
_entity_poly.entity_id
_entity_poly.type
_entity_poly.pdbx_seq_one_letter_code
_entity_poly.pdbx_strand_id
1 'polypeptide(L)'
;MKKTVIILLILMNIVTVDASGNEPKYKIIANSNSNEDIETMYEIKDSLIKDYQQWVKSVDDVDQALADHQKNYNAKYYNGEYKIVLGEGKGKKLTGALKTSYCVTSKEIKKKSFLAELFS
;
A
#
# COMPACT_ATOMS: atom_id res chain seq x y z
N MET A 1 6.44 18.10 -43.43
CA MET A 1 7.34 17.49 -42.43
C MET A 1 7.44 18.24 -41.10
N LYS A 2 7.13 19.55 -41.00
CA LYS A 2 7.14 20.25 -39.69
C LYS A 2 5.91 19.94 -38.80
N LYS A 3 4.73 19.76 -39.40
CA LYS A 3 3.47 19.50 -38.68
C LYS A 3 3.42 18.13 -37.99
N THR A 4 4.08 17.12 -38.55
CA THR A 4 4.16 15.76 -37.98
C THR A 4 5.07 15.69 -36.76
N VAL A 5 6.14 16.49 -36.72
CA VAL A 5 7.06 16.57 -35.58
C VAL A 5 6.39 17.21 -34.36
N ILE A 6 5.52 18.21 -34.58
CA ILE A 6 4.78 18.88 -33.50
C ILE A 6 3.80 17.90 -32.82
N ILE A 7 3.13 17.04 -33.60
CA ILE A 7 2.20 16.03 -33.04
C ILE A 7 2.96 14.99 -32.20
N LEU A 8 4.16 14.59 -32.62
CA LEU A 8 5.01 13.67 -31.86
C LEU A 8 5.50 14.27 -30.53
N LEU A 9 5.84 15.57 -30.53
CA LEU A 9 6.25 16.32 -29.34
C LEU A 9 5.11 16.49 -28.32
N ILE A 10 3.87 16.65 -28.78
CA ILE A 10 2.70 16.74 -27.90
C ILE A 10 2.42 15.40 -27.22
N LEU A 11 2.61 14.27 -27.92
CA LEU A 11 2.46 12.92 -27.33
C LEU A 11 3.49 12.60 -26.24
N MET A 12 4.69 13.19 -26.30
CA MET A 12 5.70 13.05 -25.25
C MET A 12 5.37 13.82 -23.96
N ASN A 13 4.43 14.76 -24.00
CA ASN A 13 4.03 15.58 -22.84
C ASN A 13 2.77 15.07 -22.12
N ILE A 14 2.17 13.96 -22.56
CA ILE A 14 0.99 13.35 -21.89
C ILE A 14 1.37 12.13 -21.05
N VAL A 15 2.65 11.95 -20.72
CA VAL A 15 3.03 11.10 -19.60
C VAL A 15 3.04 11.99 -18.37
N THR A 16 1.85 12.38 -17.90
CA THR A 16 1.69 12.71 -16.50
C THR A 16 2.01 11.42 -15.75
N VAL A 17 3.26 11.26 -15.32
CA VAL A 17 3.53 10.43 -14.17
C VAL A 17 2.83 11.16 -13.05
N ASP A 18 1.64 10.69 -12.69
CA ASP A 18 1.15 10.94 -11.35
C ASP A 18 2.24 10.39 -10.45
N ALA A 19 3.08 11.27 -9.91
CA ALA A 19 3.80 10.99 -8.68
C ALA A 19 2.69 10.76 -7.67
N SER A 20 2.25 9.50 -7.62
CA SER A 20 1.14 9.05 -6.83
C SER A 20 1.62 9.19 -5.39
N GLY A 21 1.41 10.38 -4.82
CA GLY A 21 1.45 10.61 -3.37
C GLY A 21 0.36 9.84 -2.63
N ASN A 22 -0.16 8.76 -3.21
CA ASN A 22 -1.00 7.81 -2.54
C ASN A 22 -0.11 6.86 -1.75
N GLU A 23 -0.44 6.70 -0.47
CA GLU A 23 0.17 5.68 0.38
C GLU A 23 0.13 4.32 -0.35
N PRO A 24 1.26 3.61 -0.48
CA PRO A 24 1.29 2.31 -1.12
C PRO A 24 0.36 1.34 -0.38
N LYS A 25 -0.20 0.38 -1.10
CA LYS A 25 -1.18 -0.59 -0.59
C LYS A 25 -0.62 -1.99 -0.76
N TYR A 26 -0.94 -2.87 0.17
CA TYR A 26 -0.69 -4.29 0.00
C TYR A 26 -1.96 -5.02 -0.42
N LYS A 27 -1.77 -6.14 -1.12
CA LYS A 27 -2.82 -7.09 -1.47
C LYS A 27 -2.28 -8.50 -1.39
N ILE A 28 -2.79 -9.28 -0.45
CA ILE A 28 -2.41 -10.67 -0.26
C ILE A 28 -3.60 -11.53 -0.65
N ILE A 29 -3.36 -12.52 -1.51
CA ILE A 29 -4.36 -13.49 -1.94
C ILE A 29 -3.94 -14.85 -1.40
N ALA A 30 -4.74 -15.41 -0.49
CA ALA A 30 -4.49 -16.72 0.09
C ALA A 30 -4.61 -17.85 -0.96
N ASN A 31 -3.99 -18.99 -0.68
CA ASN A 31 -4.04 -20.15 -1.56
C ASN A 31 -5.47 -20.72 -1.61
N SER A 32 -6.08 -20.96 -0.44
CA SER A 32 -7.47 -21.37 -0.27
C SER A 32 -8.16 -20.60 0.87
N ASN A 33 -9.36 -21.04 1.25
CA ASN A 33 -10.12 -20.50 2.38
C ASN A 33 -9.97 -21.34 3.66
N SER A 34 -8.99 -22.25 3.72
CA SER A 34 -8.67 -23.00 4.94
C SER A 34 -8.23 -22.03 6.04
N ASN A 35 -8.40 -22.45 7.30
CA ASN A 35 -7.96 -21.63 8.43
C ASN A 35 -6.43 -21.42 8.42
N GLU A 36 -5.68 -22.46 8.05
CA GLU A 36 -4.22 -22.39 7.90
C GLU A 36 -3.79 -21.35 6.87
N ASP A 37 -4.39 -21.36 5.66
CA ASP A 37 -4.06 -20.38 4.63
C ASP A 37 -4.44 -18.95 5.03
N ILE A 38 -5.50 -18.79 5.82
CA ILE A 38 -5.92 -17.49 6.36
C ILE A 38 -4.93 -17.02 7.44
N GLU A 39 -4.48 -17.90 8.33
CA GLU A 39 -3.48 -17.60 9.36
C GLU A 39 -2.16 -17.17 8.72
N THR A 40 -1.63 -17.96 7.77
CA THR A 40 -0.43 -17.61 7.00
C THR A 40 -0.57 -16.25 6.29
N MET A 41 -1.74 -15.95 5.73
CA MET A 41 -2.01 -14.64 5.10
C MET A 41 -1.86 -13.49 6.09
N TYR A 42 -2.29 -13.64 7.36
CA TYR A 42 -2.13 -12.62 8.40
C TYR A 42 -0.68 -12.52 8.91
N GLU A 43 0.03 -13.64 9.05
CA GLU A 43 1.46 -13.65 9.42
C GLU A 43 2.32 -12.92 8.39
N ILE A 44 2.06 -13.17 7.10
CA ILE A 44 2.72 -12.46 5.99
C ILE A 44 2.40 -10.97 6.04
N LYS A 45 1.14 -10.60 6.30
CA LYS A 45 0.74 -9.20 6.44
C LYS A 45 1.51 -8.51 7.58
N ASP A 46 1.61 -9.13 8.75
CA ASP A 46 2.31 -8.53 9.90
C ASP A 46 3.82 -8.41 9.63
N SER A 47 4.42 -9.41 9.00
CA SER A 47 5.83 -9.38 8.58
C SER A 47 6.08 -8.28 7.54
N LEU A 48 5.22 -8.18 6.53
CA LEU A 48 5.33 -7.16 5.47
C LEU A 48 5.25 -5.74 6.05
N ILE A 49 4.34 -5.48 7.00
CA ILE A 49 4.21 -4.16 7.63
C ILE A 49 5.50 -3.80 8.39
N LYS A 50 6.07 -4.75 9.13
CA LYS A 50 7.30 -4.54 9.91
C LYS A 50 8.50 -4.31 9.00
N ASP A 51 8.62 -5.07 7.93
CA ASP A 51 9.70 -4.93 6.96
C ASP A 51 9.58 -3.62 6.19
N TYR A 52 8.38 -3.27 5.73
CA TYR A 52 8.09 -2.00 5.08
C TYR A 52 8.56 -0.81 5.93
N GLN A 53 8.26 -0.83 7.23
CA GLN A 53 8.73 0.21 8.16
C GLN A 53 10.25 0.37 8.18
N GLN A 54 11.00 -0.72 7.99
CA GLN A 54 12.47 -0.68 7.91
C GLN A 54 12.94 -0.20 6.54
N TRP A 55 12.36 -0.73 5.46
CA TRP A 55 12.74 -0.40 4.09
C TRP A 55 12.63 1.08 3.80
N VAL A 56 11.59 1.74 4.32
CA VAL A 56 11.32 3.14 3.99
C VAL A 56 11.86 4.16 4.99
N LYS A 57 12.55 3.72 6.04
CA LYS A 57 13.00 4.59 7.14
C LYS A 57 14.00 5.68 6.70
N SER A 58 14.81 5.39 5.70
CA SER A 58 15.92 6.25 5.25
C SER A 58 16.01 6.36 3.73
N VAL A 59 14.88 6.16 3.03
CA VAL A 59 14.83 6.23 1.56
C VAL A 59 13.99 7.42 1.13
N ASP A 60 14.43 8.10 0.08
CA ASP A 60 13.70 9.21 -0.52
C ASP A 60 12.61 8.71 -1.49
N ASP A 61 12.81 7.54 -2.09
CA ASP A 61 11.88 6.90 -3.03
C ASP A 61 11.31 5.59 -2.45
N VAL A 62 10.08 5.68 -1.97
CA VAL A 62 9.32 4.56 -1.40
C VAL A 62 8.97 3.51 -2.47
N ASP A 63 8.69 3.94 -3.70
CA ASP A 63 8.32 3.05 -4.78
C ASP A 63 9.52 2.18 -5.19
N GLN A 64 10.71 2.78 -5.25
CA GLN A 64 11.94 2.04 -5.48
C GLN A 64 12.23 1.03 -4.36
N ALA A 65 12.08 1.44 -3.09
CA ALA A 65 12.29 0.53 -1.96
C ALA A 65 11.35 -0.69 -2.01
N LEU A 66 10.09 -0.50 -2.39
CA LEU A 66 9.13 -1.58 -2.58
C LEU A 66 9.49 -2.46 -3.79
N ALA A 67 9.93 -1.86 -4.90
CA ALA A 67 10.39 -2.59 -6.09
C ALA A 67 11.60 -3.50 -5.79
N ASP A 68 12.59 -2.97 -5.07
CA ASP A 68 13.82 -3.69 -4.71
C ASP A 68 13.56 -4.92 -3.83
N HIS A 69 12.50 -4.87 -3.02
CA HIS A 69 12.12 -5.93 -2.09
C HIS A 69 11.01 -6.87 -2.59
N GLN A 70 10.60 -6.80 -3.86
CA GLN A 70 9.59 -7.72 -4.42
C GLN A 70 9.94 -9.20 -4.25
N LYS A 71 11.23 -9.55 -4.34
CA LYS A 71 11.69 -10.95 -4.22
C LYS A 71 11.49 -11.53 -2.82
N ASN A 72 11.47 -10.70 -1.78
CA ASN A 72 11.33 -11.16 -0.39
C ASN A 72 10.00 -11.87 -0.13
N TYR A 73 8.95 -11.47 -0.86
CA TYR A 73 7.58 -11.99 -0.70
C TYR A 73 7.03 -12.63 -1.99
N ASN A 74 7.87 -12.86 -3.01
CA ASN A 74 7.42 -13.24 -4.35
C ASN A 74 6.29 -12.32 -4.88
N ALA A 75 6.46 -11.01 -4.64
CA ALA A 75 5.44 -10.01 -4.87
C ALA A 75 5.57 -9.34 -6.25
N LYS A 76 4.46 -8.77 -6.71
CA LYS A 76 4.42 -7.86 -7.85
C LYS A 76 4.11 -6.46 -7.36
N TYR A 77 4.99 -5.51 -7.62
CA TYR A 77 4.76 -4.10 -7.35
C TYR A 77 4.38 -3.37 -8.63
N TYR A 78 3.22 -2.71 -8.64
CA TYR A 78 2.80 -1.88 -9.76
C TYR A 78 1.84 -0.79 -9.28
N ASN A 79 2.12 0.46 -9.65
CA ASN A 79 1.24 1.60 -9.41
C ASN A 79 0.77 1.71 -7.94
N GLY A 80 1.70 1.63 -6.99
CA GLY A 80 1.38 1.70 -5.57
C GLY A 80 0.76 0.44 -4.95
N GLU A 81 0.51 -0.64 -5.70
CA GLU A 81 -0.02 -1.91 -5.16
C GLU A 81 1.08 -2.98 -5.08
N TYR A 82 1.40 -3.41 -3.86
CA TYR A 82 2.30 -4.52 -3.54
C TYR A 82 1.50 -5.82 -3.37
N LYS A 83 1.48 -6.63 -4.43
CA LYS A 83 0.61 -7.80 -4.55
C LYS A 83 1.38 -9.10 -4.28
N ILE A 84 0.92 -9.86 -3.30
CA ILE A 84 1.40 -11.20 -2.95
C ILE A 84 0.31 -12.23 -3.26
N VAL A 85 0.68 -13.33 -3.91
CA VAL A 85 -0.24 -14.43 -4.22
C VAL A 85 0.35 -15.71 -3.63
N LEU A 86 -0.37 -16.33 -2.70
CA LEU A 86 0.01 -17.60 -2.08
C LEU A 86 -0.54 -18.76 -2.92
N GLY A 87 0.32 -19.72 -3.25
CA GLY A 87 -0.04 -20.89 -4.06
C GLY A 87 -0.78 -20.51 -5.35
N GLU A 88 -1.99 -21.05 -5.54
CA GLU A 88 -2.83 -20.78 -6.71
C GLU A 88 -3.69 -19.50 -6.59
N GLY A 89 -3.73 -18.86 -5.43
CA GLY A 89 -4.47 -17.60 -5.23
C GLY A 89 -6.00 -17.72 -5.33
N LYS A 90 -6.57 -18.86 -4.93
CA LYS A 90 -8.03 -19.12 -4.98
C LYS A 90 -8.75 -18.75 -3.68
N GLY A 91 -8.01 -18.30 -2.67
CA GLY A 91 -8.51 -17.99 -1.34
C GLY A 91 -9.00 -16.55 -1.14
N LYS A 92 -9.14 -16.19 0.13
CA LYS A 92 -9.52 -14.85 0.55
C LYS A 92 -8.48 -13.81 0.13
N LYS A 93 -8.94 -12.57 0.05
CA LYS A 93 -8.12 -11.41 -0.30
C LYS A 93 -8.05 -10.49 0.91
N LEU A 94 -6.84 -10.07 1.25
CA LEU A 94 -6.58 -9.11 2.31
C LEU A 94 -5.86 -7.90 1.72
N THR A 95 -6.44 -6.73 1.89
CA THR A 95 -5.93 -5.47 1.33
C THR A 95 -5.87 -4.39 2.38
N GLY A 96 -4.86 -3.53 2.32
CA GLY A 96 -4.74 -2.39 3.21
C GLY A 96 -3.63 -1.44 2.77
N ALA A 97 -3.51 -0.32 3.46
CA ALA A 97 -2.41 0.62 3.25
C ALA A 97 -1.14 0.15 3.98
N LEU A 98 0.02 0.34 3.35
CA LEU A 98 1.35 0.20 3.94
C LEU A 98 1.71 1.52 4.62
N LYS A 99 1.56 1.57 5.95
CA LYS A 99 1.86 2.76 6.78
C LYS A 99 3.07 2.51 7.66
N THR A 100 3.96 3.48 7.74
CA THR A 100 5.15 3.46 8.60
C THR A 100 4.84 3.71 10.07
N SER A 101 3.74 4.39 10.35
CA SER A 101 3.25 4.63 11.69
C SER A 101 1.73 4.45 11.74
N TYR A 102 1.28 3.57 12.63
CA TYR A 102 -0.08 3.62 13.18
C TYR A 102 -0.02 4.40 14.50
N CYS A 103 0.76 5.48 14.57
CA CYS A 103 0.67 6.38 15.71
C CYS A 103 -0.77 6.90 15.74
N VAL A 104 -1.51 6.29 16.66
CA VAL A 104 -2.79 6.71 17.24
C VAL A 104 -2.97 8.19 17.03
N THR A 105 -4.03 8.57 16.32
CA THR A 105 -4.41 9.98 16.23
C THR A 105 -4.36 10.56 17.64
N SER A 106 -3.37 11.40 17.90
CA SER A 106 -3.35 12.35 19.01
C SER A 106 -4.35 13.49 18.76
N LYS A 107 -5.32 13.29 17.85
CA LYS A 107 -6.60 13.96 18.00
C LYS A 107 -7.18 13.44 19.29
N GLU A 108 -7.01 14.22 20.35
CA GLU A 108 -7.81 14.11 21.55
C GLU A 108 -9.22 13.72 21.13
N ILE A 109 -9.63 12.50 21.48
CA ILE A 109 -11.03 12.13 21.43
C ILE A 109 -11.66 13.09 22.44
N LYS A 110 -12.21 14.20 21.95
CA LYS A 110 -13.04 15.08 22.77
C LYS A 110 -14.18 14.21 23.24
N LYS A 111 -14.06 13.67 24.46
CA LYS A 111 -15.20 13.07 25.15
C LYS A 111 -16.23 14.20 25.19
N LYS A 112 -17.32 14.06 24.43
CA LYS A 112 -18.53 14.81 24.72
C LYS A 112 -18.89 14.46 26.15
N SER A 113 -18.58 15.37 27.07
CA SER A 113 -18.89 15.19 28.47
C SER A 113 -20.41 15.21 28.58
N PHE A 114 -20.99 14.08 28.98
CA PHE A 114 -22.43 13.95 29.23
C PHE A 114 -22.94 15.02 30.22
N LEU A 115 -22.06 15.51 31.11
CA LEU A 115 -22.38 16.59 32.04
C LEU A 115 -22.56 17.97 31.37
N ALA A 116 -21.95 18.20 30.19
CA ALA A 116 -22.13 19.46 29.46
C ALA A 116 -23.49 19.53 28.75
N GLU A 117 -24.15 18.40 28.49
CA GLU A 117 -25.52 18.35 27.95
C GLU A 117 -26.59 18.45 29.06
N LEU A 118 -26.24 18.27 30.34
CA LEU A 118 -27.16 18.35 31.48
C LEU A 118 -27.41 19.78 32.00
N PHE A 119 -26.59 20.76 31.59
CA PHE A 119 -26.71 22.16 32.01
C PHE A 119 -26.82 23.13 30.83
N SER A 120 -27.17 22.63 29.62
CA SER A 120 -27.50 23.45 28.46
C SER A 120 -29.00 23.57 28.23
#